data_AF-A0AAD4XIP7-F1
#
_entry.id   AF-A0AAD4XIP7-F1
#
_cell.length_a   1.000
_cell.length_b   1.000
_cell.length_c   1.000
_cell.angle_alpha   90.00
_cell.angle_beta   90.00
_cell.angle_gamma   90.00
#
_symmetry.space_group_name_H-M   'P 1'
#
loop_
_entity.id
_entity.type
_entity.pdbx_description
1 polymer ?
#
loop_
_entity_poly.entity_id
_entity_poly.type
_entity_poly.pdbx_seq_one_letter_code
_entity_poly.pdbx_strand_id
1 'polypeptide(L)'
;MAGFSSTPIHVSIFLLSLCILSLSSLSWSSSDSNLERQNDDYEKWVSWNVENHRKKTSTTWETKQGMVTAGHRKRSSRSVVDSKLRRADLRTVRMCVSQDGSCDFTSIRDAIDSIPLNNTRRTILDIKPGLYREKIVVPLAKPFITFMGDSQNPPTITGNDTASTIGDDGRPLTTFHSATVAVNSDYFVAINVIFENTVPHVTGTLAEQAVALRISGNKAAFYNCTFYGYQDTLYDHKGLHYFKNCFIQGSVDFIFGYGRSLYQTCYLNSVATKVASMTAQKRTNSSLSSGFSFKDSVVTGSGLLYLGRAWGDRSRVIFSYTFMDKVVLSQGWNDWGDQNRERSVYYGEYKCSGPGANATGRVQWARLLSDHEAKPFIGTYYIYGDAWLTSQTL
;
A
#
# COMPACT_ATOMS: atom_id res chain seq x y z
N MET A 1 72.09 -34.22 -25.76
CA MET A 1 73.34 -33.90 -26.48
C MET A 1 72.95 -33.42 -27.87
N ALA A 2 73.47 -32.24 -28.26
CA ALA A 2 73.70 -31.63 -29.60
C ALA A 2 72.78 -32.00 -30.79
N GLY A 3 72.37 -31.12 -31.70
CA GLY A 3 72.74 -29.75 -32.11
C GLY A 3 72.01 -29.47 -33.45
N PHE A 4 71.35 -28.33 -33.63
CA PHE A 4 71.71 -27.16 -34.47
C PHE A 4 71.83 -27.34 -36.00
N SER A 5 71.12 -26.46 -36.74
CA SER A 5 71.43 -25.89 -38.08
C SER A 5 70.25 -24.97 -38.51
N SER A 6 70.26 -23.63 -38.33
CA SER A 6 70.90 -22.49 -39.07
C SER A 6 70.17 -22.06 -40.38
N THR A 7 69.33 -20.99 -40.38
CA THR A 7 69.52 -19.57 -40.89
C THR A 7 69.46 -19.38 -42.43
N PRO A 8 68.96 -18.24 -43.03
CA PRO A 8 69.36 -16.81 -42.81
C PRO A 8 68.20 -15.77 -42.74
N ILE A 9 68.29 -14.71 -41.93
CA ILE A 9 68.80 -13.33 -42.15
C ILE A 9 68.12 -12.53 -43.28
N HIS A 10 67.37 -11.48 -42.90
CA HIS A 10 67.48 -10.15 -43.51
C HIS A 10 67.22 -9.05 -42.46
N VAL A 11 68.18 -8.14 -42.35
CA VAL A 11 68.20 -6.95 -41.49
C VAL A 11 67.64 -5.77 -42.28
N SER A 12 66.79 -4.94 -41.66
CA SER A 12 66.68 -3.52 -41.97
C SER A 12 66.29 -2.75 -40.71
N ILE A 13 67.17 -1.83 -40.34
CA ILE A 13 67.09 -0.92 -39.19
C ILE A 13 66.41 0.37 -39.68
N PHE A 14 65.45 0.92 -38.92
CA PHE A 14 65.39 2.35 -38.62
C PHE A 14 64.51 2.62 -37.39
N LEU A 15 64.94 3.61 -36.60
CA LEU A 15 64.60 3.93 -35.21
C LEU A 15 63.45 4.94 -35.03
N LEU A 16 62.96 5.00 -33.79
CA LEU A 16 62.19 6.06 -33.07
C LEU A 16 60.67 6.13 -33.37
N SER A 17 59.73 6.24 -32.42
CA SER A 17 59.75 6.74 -31.03
C SER A 17 58.54 6.17 -30.24
N LEU A 18 58.64 6.22 -28.90
CA LEU A 18 57.63 5.78 -27.92
C LEU A 18 56.24 6.43 -28.10
N CYS A 19 55.18 5.63 -27.98
CA CYS A 19 53.88 6.07 -27.45
C CYS A 19 53.28 4.96 -26.58
N ILE A 20 53.15 5.24 -25.29
CA ILE A 20 52.47 4.42 -24.29
C ILE A 20 50.97 4.60 -24.52
N LEU A 21 50.25 3.51 -24.84
CA LEU A 21 48.79 3.47 -24.74
C LEU A 21 48.39 2.40 -23.73
N SER A 22 47.70 2.86 -22.70
CA SER A 22 47.09 2.11 -21.62
C SER A 22 46.03 1.13 -22.14
N LEU A 23 46.09 -0.12 -21.68
CA LEU A 23 44.97 -1.06 -21.76
C LEU A 23 43.83 -0.56 -20.85
N SER A 24 42.79 0.00 -21.45
CA SER A 24 41.49 0.15 -20.80
C SER A 24 40.66 -1.12 -21.01
N SER A 25 40.24 -1.69 -19.89
CA SER A 25 39.24 -2.75 -19.70
C SER A 25 38.07 -2.69 -20.69
N LEU A 26 37.78 -3.81 -21.33
CA LEU A 26 36.46 -4.05 -21.92
C LEU A 26 35.42 -4.12 -20.79
N SER A 27 34.63 -3.06 -20.65
CA SER A 27 33.43 -3.04 -19.81
C SER A 27 32.25 -3.62 -20.61
N TRP A 28 31.60 -4.60 -19.99
CA TRP A 28 30.32 -5.15 -20.42
C TRP A 28 29.26 -4.06 -20.20
N SER A 29 28.70 -3.51 -21.28
CA SER A 29 27.64 -2.50 -21.22
C SER A 29 26.52 -2.93 -22.17
N SER A 30 25.37 -3.36 -21.63
CA SER A 30 24.05 -3.24 -22.31
C SER A 30 22.84 -3.76 -21.52
N SER A 31 22.88 -3.87 -20.19
CA SER A 31 21.68 -4.21 -19.39
C SER A 31 21.24 -3.15 -18.37
N ASP A 32 22.14 -2.31 -17.84
CA ASP A 32 21.79 -1.31 -16.82
C ASP A 32 21.06 -0.08 -17.37
N SER A 33 21.47 0.43 -18.54
CA SER A 33 20.91 1.69 -19.06
C SER A 33 19.44 1.58 -19.51
N ASN A 34 18.91 0.37 -19.70
CA ASN A 34 17.50 0.13 -20.01
C ASN A 34 16.66 0.00 -18.73
N LEU A 35 17.22 -0.57 -17.66
CA LEU A 35 16.56 -0.65 -16.36
C LEU A 35 16.52 0.72 -15.67
N GLU A 36 17.61 1.49 -15.72
CA GLU A 36 17.64 2.87 -15.19
C GLU A 36 16.69 3.79 -15.95
N ARG A 37 16.60 3.68 -17.28
CA ARG A 37 15.62 4.44 -18.08
C ARG A 37 14.18 4.04 -17.77
N GLN A 38 13.89 2.75 -17.62
CA GLN A 38 12.55 2.29 -17.23
C GLN A 38 12.15 2.75 -15.83
N ASN A 39 13.10 2.82 -14.89
CA ASN A 39 12.86 3.29 -13.54
C ASN A 39 12.66 4.81 -13.49
N ASP A 40 13.43 5.58 -14.26
CA ASP A 40 13.29 7.04 -14.39
C ASP A 40 11.98 7.42 -15.11
N ASP A 41 11.57 6.68 -16.13
CA ASP A 41 10.28 6.86 -16.80
C ASP A 41 9.10 6.51 -15.87
N TYR A 42 9.25 5.50 -15.02
CA TYR A 42 8.26 5.14 -14.02
C TYR A 42 8.13 6.21 -12.91
N GLU A 43 9.23 6.69 -12.34
CA GLU A 43 9.21 7.73 -11.31
C GLU A 43 8.67 9.07 -11.84
N LYS A 44 9.02 9.43 -13.09
CA LYS A 44 8.44 10.58 -13.78
C LYS A 44 6.95 10.42 -14.03
N TRP A 45 6.51 9.21 -14.41
CA TRP A 45 5.09 8.91 -14.63
C TRP A 45 4.29 8.94 -13.32
N VAL A 46 4.82 8.38 -12.23
CA VAL A 46 4.22 8.45 -10.89
C VAL A 46 4.10 9.90 -10.44
N SER A 47 5.19 10.66 -10.51
CA SER A 47 5.24 12.08 -10.14
C SER A 47 4.23 12.92 -10.95
N TRP A 48 4.14 12.69 -12.25
CA TRP A 48 3.18 13.37 -13.13
C TRP A 48 1.73 13.03 -12.78
N ASN A 49 1.43 11.79 -12.44
CA ASN A 49 0.07 11.39 -12.05
C ASN A 49 -0.32 11.92 -10.68
N VAL A 50 0.59 11.93 -9.71
CA VAL A 50 0.38 12.54 -8.39
C VAL A 50 0.10 14.03 -8.53
N GLU A 51 0.88 14.74 -9.34
CA GLU A 51 0.71 16.18 -9.58
C GLU A 51 -0.60 16.49 -10.34
N ASN A 52 -0.94 15.72 -11.36
CA ASN A 52 -2.22 15.86 -12.06
C ASN A 52 -3.42 15.56 -11.17
N HIS A 53 -3.26 14.62 -10.24
CA HIS A 53 -4.30 14.32 -9.26
C HIS A 53 -4.48 15.48 -8.27
N ARG A 54 -3.38 16.09 -7.80
CA ARG A 54 -3.40 17.31 -6.98
C ARG A 54 -4.13 18.45 -7.68
N LYS A 55 -3.85 18.66 -8.97
CA LYS A 55 -4.52 19.66 -9.82
C LYS A 55 -6.01 19.38 -9.97
N LYS A 56 -6.41 18.16 -10.34
CA LYS A 56 -7.84 17.77 -10.48
C LYS A 56 -8.60 17.91 -9.17
N THR A 57 -7.98 17.56 -8.05
CA THR A 57 -8.57 17.72 -6.73
C THR A 57 -8.83 19.20 -6.43
N SER A 58 -7.86 20.09 -6.67
CA SER A 58 -8.01 21.55 -6.52
C SER A 58 -9.15 22.12 -7.39
N THR A 59 -9.22 21.73 -8.67
CA THR A 59 -10.28 22.19 -9.59
C THR A 59 -11.67 21.71 -9.17
N THR A 60 -11.77 20.52 -8.56
CA THR A 60 -13.05 19.98 -8.07
C THR A 60 -13.54 20.72 -6.80
N TRP A 61 -12.62 21.25 -5.99
CA TRP A 61 -12.96 22.08 -4.82
C TRP A 61 -13.47 23.46 -5.22
N GLU A 62 -12.85 24.11 -6.20
CA GLU A 62 -13.27 25.42 -6.72
C GLU A 62 -14.63 25.34 -7.42
N THR A 63 -14.86 24.28 -8.22
CA THR A 63 -16.13 24.06 -8.91
C THR A 63 -17.30 23.81 -7.93
N LYS A 64 -17.03 23.20 -6.77
CA LYS A 64 -18.04 22.97 -5.71
C LYS A 64 -18.39 24.21 -4.90
N GLN A 65 -17.49 25.20 -4.79
CA GLN A 65 -17.82 26.49 -4.15
C GLN A 65 -18.73 27.36 -5.05
N GLY A 66 -18.72 27.17 -6.36
CA GLY A 66 -19.56 27.91 -7.31
C GLY A 66 -21.01 27.42 -7.46
N MET A 67 -21.37 26.22 -6.98
CA MET A 67 -22.68 25.58 -7.23
C MET A 67 -23.56 25.38 -5.98
N VAL A 68 -23.46 26.25 -4.97
CA VAL A 68 -24.37 26.21 -3.80
C VAL A 68 -25.24 27.47 -3.73
N THR A 69 -26.19 27.58 -4.64
CA THR A 69 -27.43 28.34 -4.40
C THR A 69 -28.64 27.57 -4.94
N ALA A 70 -29.69 27.52 -4.13
CA ALA A 70 -31.05 27.00 -4.38
C ALA A 70 -31.24 25.46 -4.47
N GLY A 71 -31.88 24.88 -3.44
CA GLY A 71 -32.55 23.58 -3.57
C GLY A 71 -32.80 22.80 -2.28
N HIS A 72 -33.97 23.02 -1.66
CA HIS A 72 -34.72 22.09 -0.79
C HIS A 72 -33.99 21.32 0.33
N ARG A 73 -34.07 21.91 1.53
CA ARG A 73 -33.59 21.37 2.81
C ARG A 73 -34.53 20.26 3.32
N LYS A 74 -34.32 19.01 2.90
CA LYS A 74 -34.80 17.85 3.69
C LYS A 74 -33.95 17.75 4.95
N ARG A 75 -34.57 17.75 6.13
CA ARG A 75 -33.93 17.53 7.44
C ARG A 75 -33.28 16.15 7.45
N SER A 76 -32.02 16.07 7.03
CA SER A 76 -31.12 14.97 7.33
C SER A 76 -30.92 14.96 8.85
N SER A 77 -31.24 13.85 9.51
CA SER A 77 -30.82 13.61 10.88
C SER A 77 -29.29 13.73 10.90
N ARG A 78 -28.76 14.81 11.49
CA ARG A 78 -27.32 14.99 11.68
C ARG A 78 -26.78 13.72 12.34
N SER A 79 -26.06 12.90 11.57
CA SER A 79 -25.24 11.81 12.10
C SER A 79 -24.37 12.41 13.20
N VAL A 80 -24.57 11.97 14.44
CA VAL A 80 -23.79 12.47 15.57
C VAL A 80 -22.50 11.67 15.59
N VAL A 81 -21.39 12.32 15.25
CA VAL A 81 -20.03 11.77 15.41
C VAL A 81 -19.89 11.15 16.80
N ASP A 82 -19.24 9.99 16.89
CA ASP A 82 -19.05 9.23 18.12
C ASP A 82 -18.59 10.15 19.26
N SER A 83 -19.36 10.17 20.35
CA SER A 83 -19.11 11.07 21.47
C SER A 83 -17.75 10.84 22.14
N LYS A 84 -17.21 9.61 22.12
CA LYS A 84 -15.88 9.29 22.64
C LYS A 84 -14.80 9.93 21.78
N LEU A 85 -14.92 9.80 20.46
CA LEU A 85 -14.01 10.44 19.50
C LEU A 85 -14.03 11.96 19.67
N ARG A 86 -15.21 12.58 19.70
CA ARG A 86 -15.35 14.02 19.91
C ARG A 86 -14.68 14.50 21.19
N ARG A 87 -14.85 13.77 22.31
CA ARG A 87 -14.20 14.11 23.59
C ARG A 87 -12.69 13.92 23.56
N ALA A 88 -12.19 12.96 22.79
CA ALA A 88 -10.76 12.74 22.62
C ALA A 88 -10.13 13.89 21.82
N ASP A 89 -10.74 14.29 20.71
CA ASP A 89 -10.23 15.34 19.83
C ASP A 89 -10.25 16.74 20.49
N LEU A 90 -11.26 17.03 21.32
CA LEU A 90 -11.30 18.27 22.13
C LEU A 90 -10.14 18.41 23.13
N ARG A 91 -9.43 17.32 23.43
CA ARG A 91 -8.34 17.27 24.41
C ARG A 91 -7.04 16.82 23.77
N THR A 92 -6.83 17.16 22.51
CA THR A 92 -5.65 16.76 21.74
C THR A 92 -4.35 17.14 22.46
N VAL A 93 -3.38 16.22 22.43
CA VAL A 93 -1.97 16.45 22.79
C VAL A 93 -1.10 16.12 21.60
N ARG A 94 0.06 16.80 21.53
CA ARG A 94 1.09 16.52 20.52
C ARG A 94 2.39 16.15 21.23
N MET A 95 3.13 15.23 20.64
CA MET A 95 4.46 14.77 21.05
C MET A 95 5.35 14.77 19.81
N CYS A 96 6.58 15.28 19.91
CA CYS A 96 7.52 15.23 18.79
C CYS A 96 8.44 14.01 18.88
N VAL A 97 8.71 13.38 17.75
CA VAL A 97 9.67 12.28 17.61
C VAL A 97 10.73 12.65 16.56
N SER A 98 12.01 12.58 16.91
CA SER A 98 13.13 12.80 15.98
C SER A 98 14.37 12.00 16.38
N GLN A 99 14.94 11.24 15.44
CA GLN A 99 16.11 10.39 15.69
C GLN A 99 17.38 11.18 16.10
N ASP A 100 17.46 12.47 15.76
CA ASP A 100 18.60 13.35 16.08
C ASP A 100 18.57 13.94 17.50
N GLY A 101 17.55 13.63 18.29
CA GLY A 101 17.40 14.12 19.67
C GLY A 101 16.88 15.55 19.79
N SER A 102 16.45 16.18 18.70
CA SER A 102 15.87 17.54 18.72
C SER A 102 14.44 17.62 19.26
N CYS A 103 13.84 16.49 19.64
CA CYS A 103 12.43 16.38 20.04
C CYS A 103 12.24 15.61 21.35
N ASP A 104 10.99 15.51 21.82
CA ASP A 104 10.62 14.85 23.08
C ASP A 104 11.08 13.39 23.16
N PHE A 105 11.07 12.69 22.02
CA PHE A 105 11.47 11.30 21.90
C PHE A 105 12.40 11.08 20.69
N THR A 106 13.31 10.12 20.81
CA THR A 106 14.17 9.68 19.70
C THR A 106 13.63 8.47 18.93
N SER A 107 12.64 7.77 19.49
CA SER A 107 11.98 6.61 18.87
C SER A 107 10.46 6.74 18.93
N ILE A 108 9.77 6.11 17.97
CA ILE A 108 8.30 6.09 17.91
C ILE A 108 7.76 5.18 19.02
N ARG A 109 8.45 4.07 19.31
CA ARG A 109 8.08 3.15 20.39
C ARG A 109 8.04 3.85 21.75
N ASP A 110 9.08 4.62 22.11
CA ASP A 110 9.13 5.30 23.40
C ASP A 110 8.01 6.34 23.53
N ALA A 111 7.71 7.06 22.44
CA ALA A 111 6.59 7.99 22.39
C ALA A 111 5.25 7.28 22.65
N ILE A 112 5.01 6.13 22.02
CA ILE A 112 3.82 5.30 22.26
C ILE A 112 3.79 4.81 23.71
N ASP A 113 4.92 4.36 24.26
CA ASP A 113 5.02 3.81 25.60
C ASP A 113 4.70 4.85 26.68
N SER A 114 5.07 6.11 26.45
CA SER A 114 4.73 7.24 27.33
C SER A 114 3.21 7.52 27.45
N ILE A 115 2.40 7.08 26.49
CA ILE A 115 0.96 7.33 26.49
C ILE A 115 0.29 6.43 27.54
N PRO A 116 -0.54 6.97 28.46
CA PRO A 116 -1.24 6.17 29.46
C PRO A 116 -2.16 5.11 28.84
N LEU A 117 -2.28 3.96 29.52
CA LEU A 117 -3.30 2.98 29.22
C LEU A 117 -4.70 3.61 29.36
N ASN A 118 -5.66 3.09 28.57
CA ASN A 118 -7.03 3.61 28.47
C ASN A 118 -7.08 5.09 28.07
N ASN A 119 -6.20 5.49 27.14
CA ASN A 119 -6.11 6.85 26.65
C ASN A 119 -7.50 7.41 26.24
N THR A 120 -7.82 8.61 26.71
CA THR A 120 -9.12 9.27 26.44
C THR A 120 -8.98 10.56 25.64
N ARG A 121 -7.78 10.82 25.11
CA ARG A 121 -7.38 12.04 24.42
C ARG A 121 -6.78 11.68 23.07
N ARG A 122 -6.98 12.52 22.05
CA ARG A 122 -6.24 12.39 20.80
C ARG A 122 -4.76 12.66 21.07
N THR A 123 -3.88 11.71 20.80
CA THR A 123 -2.43 11.89 20.94
C THR A 123 -1.79 11.84 19.56
N ILE A 124 -1.27 12.97 19.11
CA ILE A 124 -0.61 13.12 17.81
C ILE A 124 0.90 13.01 18.02
N LEU A 125 1.52 12.05 17.35
CA LEU A 125 2.97 11.91 17.26
C LEU A 125 3.40 12.62 15.99
N ASP A 126 4.05 13.78 16.14
CA ASP A 126 4.71 14.51 15.06
C ASP A 126 6.06 13.86 14.80
N ILE A 127 6.10 12.96 13.82
CA ILE A 127 7.27 12.16 13.50
C ILE A 127 8.08 12.91 12.44
N LYS A 128 9.27 13.38 12.81
CA LYS A 128 10.17 14.10 11.91
C LYS A 128 10.70 13.18 10.80
N PRO A 129 11.08 13.74 9.63
CA PRO A 129 11.65 12.95 8.55
C PRO A 129 12.82 12.08 9.02
N GLY A 130 12.89 10.85 8.54
CA GLY A 130 13.90 9.89 8.96
C GLY A 130 13.53 8.46 8.58
N LEU A 131 14.52 7.58 8.71
CA LEU A 131 14.36 6.14 8.50
C LEU A 131 14.33 5.43 9.86
N TYR A 132 13.13 5.16 10.34
CA TYR A 132 12.85 4.54 11.63
C TYR A 132 12.83 3.02 11.47
N ARG A 133 13.97 2.37 11.74
CA ARG A 133 14.05 0.90 11.79
C ARG A 133 13.52 0.39 13.12
N GLU A 134 12.20 0.38 13.26
CA GLU A 134 11.50 0.00 14.49
C GLU A 134 10.38 -1.01 14.21
N LYS A 135 10.27 -2.03 15.05
CA LYS A 135 9.08 -2.90 15.10
C LYS A 135 8.05 -2.27 16.04
N ILE A 136 6.93 -1.79 15.52
CA ILE A 136 5.96 -0.99 16.27
C ILE A 136 4.71 -1.80 16.56
N VAL A 137 4.24 -1.74 17.81
CA VAL A 137 2.91 -2.22 18.21
C VAL A 137 2.16 -1.05 18.82
N VAL A 138 1.05 -0.64 18.23
CA VAL A 138 0.11 0.32 18.85
C VAL A 138 -0.90 -0.50 19.67
N PRO A 139 -0.84 -0.47 21.01
CA PRO A 139 -1.62 -1.39 21.84
C PRO A 139 -3.13 -1.10 21.80
N LEU A 140 -3.96 -2.14 21.90
CA LEU A 140 -5.42 -2.00 21.97
C LEU A 140 -5.87 -1.02 23.06
N ALA A 141 -5.17 -1.02 24.20
CA ALA A 141 -5.46 -0.17 25.35
C ALA A 141 -5.11 1.32 25.15
N LYS A 142 -4.55 1.72 24.00
CA LYS A 142 -4.17 3.12 23.71
C LYS A 142 -4.89 3.64 22.46
N PRO A 143 -6.23 3.84 22.51
CA PRO A 143 -6.98 4.38 21.37
C PRO A 143 -6.62 5.85 21.11
N PHE A 144 -7.11 6.37 19.98
CA PHE A 144 -6.97 7.77 19.58
C PHE A 144 -5.52 8.24 19.34
N ILE A 145 -4.63 7.34 18.91
CA ILE A 145 -3.28 7.68 18.48
C ILE A 145 -3.29 8.14 17.02
N THR A 146 -2.52 9.17 16.71
CA THR A 146 -2.28 9.66 15.35
C THR A 146 -0.80 9.71 15.06
N PHE A 147 -0.36 9.12 13.96
CA PHE A 147 0.97 9.37 13.39
C PHE A 147 0.86 10.48 12.35
N MET A 148 1.64 11.54 12.51
CA MET A 148 1.69 12.68 11.62
C MET A 148 3.11 12.86 11.11
N GLY A 149 3.31 12.64 9.81
CA GLY A 149 4.56 12.93 9.14
C GLY A 149 4.51 14.21 8.30
N ASP A 150 5.68 14.64 7.86
CA ASP A 150 5.81 15.77 6.94
C ASP A 150 5.31 15.38 5.53
N SER A 151 4.53 16.26 4.89
CA SER A 151 3.94 15.96 3.57
C SER A 151 4.94 15.96 2.40
N GLN A 152 6.06 16.67 2.55
CA GLN A 152 7.11 16.78 1.54
C GLN A 152 8.22 15.76 1.77
N ASN A 153 8.45 15.39 3.03
CA ASN A 153 9.47 14.41 3.41
C ASN A 153 8.92 13.46 4.50
N PRO A 154 8.00 12.54 4.14
CA PRO A 154 7.37 11.68 5.11
C PRO A 154 8.39 10.73 5.77
N PRO A 155 8.27 10.46 7.07
CA PRO A 155 9.10 9.46 7.73
C PRO A 155 8.78 8.05 7.22
N THR A 156 9.83 7.23 7.14
CA THR A 156 9.72 5.81 6.78
C THR A 156 9.92 4.94 7.99
N ILE A 157 8.92 4.11 8.30
CA ILE A 157 9.00 3.09 9.33
C ILE A 157 9.25 1.76 8.62
N THR A 158 10.45 1.18 8.83
CA THR A 158 10.97 0.06 8.04
C THR A 158 11.28 -1.16 8.90
N GLY A 159 11.02 -2.34 8.35
CA GLY A 159 11.31 -3.64 8.94
C GLY A 159 11.57 -4.68 7.86
N ASN A 160 11.91 -5.89 8.28
CA ASN A 160 12.30 -6.98 7.38
C ASN A 160 11.93 -8.37 7.94
N ASP A 161 10.92 -8.42 8.81
CA ASP A 161 10.44 -9.67 9.36
C ASP A 161 9.56 -10.42 8.35
N THR A 162 9.71 -11.74 8.29
CA THR A 162 8.84 -12.64 7.56
C THR A 162 8.01 -13.49 8.51
N ALA A 163 7.05 -14.25 7.97
CA ALA A 163 6.32 -15.25 8.73
C ALA A 163 7.21 -16.36 9.31
N SER A 164 8.38 -16.60 8.71
CA SER A 164 9.37 -17.60 9.14
C SER A 164 10.45 -17.05 10.08
N THR A 165 10.61 -15.73 10.20
CA THR A 165 11.50 -15.13 11.20
C THR A 165 11.20 -15.69 12.59
N ILE A 166 12.23 -16.13 13.30
CA ILE A 166 12.10 -16.67 14.66
C ILE A 166 11.98 -15.50 15.65
N GLY A 167 10.87 -15.46 16.40
CA GLY A 167 10.65 -14.49 17.46
C GLY A 167 11.37 -14.85 18.76
N ASP A 168 11.24 -13.97 19.75
CA ASP A 168 11.90 -14.11 21.06
C ASP A 168 11.45 -15.35 21.84
N ASP A 169 10.28 -15.92 21.50
CA ASP A 169 9.75 -17.16 22.08
C ASP A 169 10.30 -18.44 21.41
N GLY A 170 11.25 -18.29 20.48
CA GLY A 170 11.85 -19.38 19.73
C GLY A 170 10.95 -19.96 18.64
N ARG A 171 9.82 -19.33 18.31
CA ARG A 171 8.86 -19.79 17.30
C ARG A 171 8.80 -18.84 16.10
N PRO A 172 8.41 -19.32 14.91
CA PRO A 172 8.16 -18.44 13.77
C PRO A 172 7.09 -17.40 14.10
N LEU A 173 7.33 -16.15 13.68
CA LEU A 173 6.41 -15.03 13.91
C LEU A 173 5.02 -15.25 13.30
N THR A 174 4.92 -16.06 12.24
CA THR A 174 3.75 -16.14 11.35
C THR A 174 3.47 -14.80 10.64
N THR A 175 2.60 -14.82 9.63
CA THR A 175 2.17 -13.59 8.92
C THR A 175 1.62 -12.53 9.88
N PHE A 176 0.97 -12.94 10.98
CA PHE A 176 0.33 -11.99 11.89
C PHE A 176 1.36 -11.14 12.67
N HIS A 177 2.49 -11.73 13.07
CA HIS A 177 3.53 -11.02 13.84
C HIS A 177 4.72 -10.57 12.98
N SER A 178 4.73 -10.81 11.67
CA SER A 178 5.74 -10.26 10.74
C SER A 178 5.56 -8.78 10.42
N ALA A 179 4.45 -8.17 10.86
CA ALA A 179 4.16 -6.76 10.64
C ALA A 179 5.24 -5.82 11.21
N THR A 180 5.83 -4.97 10.37
CA THR A 180 6.68 -3.85 10.81
C THR A 180 5.91 -2.94 11.76
N VAL A 181 4.67 -2.57 11.39
CA VAL A 181 3.75 -1.80 12.24
C VAL A 181 2.45 -2.58 12.46
N ALA A 182 2.15 -2.91 13.72
CA ALA A 182 0.94 -3.58 14.15
C ALA A 182 0.04 -2.62 14.94
N VAL A 183 -1.03 -2.14 14.32
CA VAL A 183 -2.01 -1.25 14.96
C VAL A 183 -3.18 -2.06 15.50
N ASN A 184 -3.30 -2.15 16.82
CA ASN A 184 -4.42 -2.84 17.48
C ASN A 184 -5.44 -1.88 18.10
N SER A 185 -5.15 -0.58 18.12
CA SER A 185 -5.94 0.47 18.79
C SER A 185 -7.06 1.03 17.93
N ASP A 186 -8.22 1.28 18.52
CA ASP A 186 -9.32 1.96 17.84
C ASP A 186 -9.01 3.45 17.57
N TYR A 187 -9.64 4.01 16.53
CA TYR A 187 -9.52 5.42 16.14
C TYR A 187 -8.10 5.86 15.79
N PHE A 188 -7.27 4.93 15.31
CA PHE A 188 -5.93 5.24 14.82
C PHE A 188 -6.00 6.08 13.55
N VAL A 189 -5.08 7.03 13.40
CA VAL A 189 -4.92 7.80 12.17
C VAL A 189 -3.45 7.84 11.77
N ALA A 190 -3.13 7.68 10.48
CA ALA A 190 -1.82 8.01 9.94
C ALA A 190 -1.94 8.99 8.79
N ILE A 191 -1.05 9.99 8.74
CA ILE A 191 -1.05 11.04 7.71
C ILE A 191 0.40 11.26 7.27
N ASN A 192 0.65 11.15 5.96
CA ASN A 192 1.98 11.32 5.35
C ASN A 192 3.05 10.43 6.03
N VAL A 193 2.82 9.12 6.10
CA VAL A 193 3.78 8.15 6.68
C VAL A 193 4.01 7.02 5.69
N ILE A 194 5.27 6.59 5.58
CA ILE A 194 5.66 5.42 4.79
C ILE A 194 5.81 4.22 5.73
N PHE A 195 5.12 3.14 5.43
CA PHE A 195 5.24 1.85 6.11
C PHE A 195 5.89 0.85 5.16
N GLU A 196 6.97 0.21 5.60
CA GLU A 196 7.77 -0.65 4.73
C GLU A 196 8.12 -1.99 5.39
N ASN A 197 8.03 -3.05 4.58
CA ASN A 197 8.76 -4.29 4.83
C ASN A 197 9.62 -4.61 3.60
N THR A 198 10.95 -4.70 3.80
CA THR A 198 11.92 -4.74 2.70
C THR A 198 12.13 -6.13 2.11
N VAL A 199 11.46 -7.18 2.61
CA VAL A 199 11.72 -8.55 2.15
C VAL A 199 11.12 -8.77 0.76
N PRO A 200 11.94 -9.08 -0.27
CA PRO A 200 11.45 -9.40 -1.60
C PRO A 200 10.73 -10.75 -1.60
N HIS A 201 9.68 -10.88 -2.41
CA HIS A 201 9.02 -12.16 -2.62
C HIS A 201 9.81 -13.01 -3.63
N VAL A 202 10.23 -14.20 -3.19
CA VAL A 202 10.86 -15.21 -4.05
C VAL A 202 9.81 -16.26 -4.43
N THR A 203 9.59 -16.47 -5.72
CA THR A 203 8.57 -17.44 -6.16
C THR A 203 8.96 -18.88 -5.77
N GLY A 204 8.05 -19.60 -5.14
CA GLY A 204 8.23 -21.02 -4.78
C GLY A 204 8.78 -21.24 -3.37
N THR A 205 9.05 -20.17 -2.63
CA THR A 205 9.38 -20.27 -1.21
C THR A 205 8.11 -20.42 -0.37
N LEU A 206 8.26 -21.03 0.81
CA LEU A 206 7.18 -21.23 1.76
C LEU A 206 7.40 -20.34 2.99
N ALA A 207 6.31 -19.79 3.52
CA ALA A 207 6.30 -19.01 4.77
C ALA A 207 7.14 -17.72 4.74
N GLU A 208 7.23 -17.02 3.60
CA GLU A 208 7.98 -15.76 3.45
C GLU A 208 7.09 -14.50 3.44
N GLN A 209 5.83 -14.60 3.89
CA GLN A 209 4.93 -13.44 3.97
C GLN A 209 5.51 -12.34 4.87
N ALA A 210 5.54 -11.10 4.38
CA ALA A 210 6.27 -10.01 5.02
C ALA A 210 5.40 -8.74 5.07
N VAL A 211 4.77 -8.51 6.22
CA VAL A 211 3.77 -7.46 6.37
C VAL A 211 4.44 -6.13 6.70
N ALA A 212 4.10 -5.06 5.96
CA ALA A 212 4.54 -3.70 6.27
C ALA A 212 3.64 -3.09 7.35
N LEU A 213 2.32 -3.20 7.18
CA LEU A 213 1.36 -2.74 8.18
C LEU A 213 0.22 -3.74 8.37
N ARG A 214 -0.09 -4.02 9.64
CA ARG A 214 -1.32 -4.71 10.05
C ARG A 214 -2.23 -3.78 10.83
N ILE A 215 -3.50 -3.69 10.43
CA ILE A 215 -4.53 -2.93 11.15
C ILE A 215 -5.65 -3.85 11.67
N SER A 216 -5.73 -3.95 12.99
CA SER A 216 -6.75 -4.71 13.74
C SER A 216 -7.70 -3.82 14.56
N GLY A 217 -7.33 -2.55 14.76
CA GLY A 217 -8.10 -1.58 15.51
C GLY A 217 -9.23 -0.99 14.68
N ASN A 218 -10.39 -0.80 15.28
CA ASN A 218 -11.57 -0.36 14.55
C ASN A 218 -11.54 1.16 14.27
N LYS A 219 -12.17 1.59 13.17
CA LYS A 219 -12.31 3.01 12.80
C LYS A 219 -10.97 3.70 12.60
N ALA A 220 -10.10 3.09 11.78
CA ALA A 220 -8.78 3.63 11.47
C ALA A 220 -8.75 4.34 10.10
N ALA A 221 -7.99 5.42 9.99
CA ALA A 221 -7.87 6.19 8.75
C ALA A 221 -6.42 6.44 8.35
N PHE A 222 -6.14 6.35 7.05
CA PHE A 222 -4.83 6.57 6.46
C PHE A 222 -4.97 7.60 5.34
N TYR A 223 -4.21 8.69 5.42
CA TYR A 223 -4.24 9.79 4.45
C TYR A 223 -2.84 10.02 3.90
N ASN A 224 -2.69 9.98 2.57
CA ASN A 224 -1.38 10.21 1.92
C ASN A 224 -0.28 9.27 2.44
N CYS A 225 -0.65 8.08 2.90
CA CYS A 225 0.30 7.08 3.37
C CYS A 225 0.78 6.21 2.22
N THR A 226 2.00 5.69 2.37
CA THR A 226 2.63 4.81 1.41
C THR A 226 2.92 3.47 2.08
N PHE A 227 2.62 2.37 1.40
CA PHE A 227 2.84 1.02 1.89
C PHE A 227 3.72 0.27 0.90
N TYR A 228 4.96 -0.04 1.31
CA TYR A 228 5.92 -0.78 0.51
C TYR A 228 6.11 -2.20 1.06
N GLY A 229 6.05 -3.16 0.15
CA GLY A 229 6.34 -4.56 0.42
C GLY A 229 6.18 -5.39 -0.84
N TYR A 230 6.12 -6.72 -0.66
CA TYR A 230 5.93 -7.67 -1.73
C TYR A 230 4.75 -8.59 -1.42
N GLN A 231 5.00 -9.77 -0.83
CA GLN A 231 3.92 -10.66 -0.44
C GLN A 231 3.32 -10.19 0.90
N ASP A 232 1.99 -10.05 0.94
CA ASP A 232 1.23 -9.69 2.14
C ASP A 232 1.56 -8.27 2.70
N THR A 233 1.81 -7.26 1.85
CA THR A 233 2.19 -5.90 2.29
C THR A 233 1.26 -5.28 3.34
N LEU A 234 -0.05 -5.20 3.05
CA LEU A 234 -1.06 -4.56 3.89
C LEU A 234 -2.05 -5.60 4.42
N TYR A 235 -1.89 -5.93 5.69
CA TYR A 235 -2.83 -6.79 6.41
C TYR A 235 -3.97 -5.93 6.99
N ASP A 236 -4.97 -5.64 6.17
CA ASP A 236 -6.26 -5.09 6.57
C ASP A 236 -7.10 -6.14 7.31
N HIS A 237 -6.64 -6.45 8.53
CA HIS A 237 -7.10 -7.60 9.29
C HIS A 237 -8.58 -7.50 9.64
N LYS A 238 -8.99 -6.49 10.42
CA LYS A 238 -10.39 -6.34 10.85
C LYS A 238 -10.71 -4.90 11.27
N GLY A 239 -11.96 -4.50 11.06
CA GLY A 239 -12.47 -3.19 11.48
C GLY A 239 -13.13 -2.42 10.35
N LEU A 240 -13.51 -1.18 10.64
CA LEU A 240 -13.92 -0.17 9.66
C LEU A 240 -12.70 0.68 9.32
N HIS A 241 -12.23 0.66 8.07
CA HIS A 241 -11.04 1.41 7.69
C HIS A 241 -11.26 2.31 6.48
N TYR A 242 -10.52 3.42 6.46
CA TYR A 242 -10.51 4.37 5.37
C TYR A 242 -9.08 4.61 4.91
N PHE A 243 -8.81 4.37 3.64
CA PHE A 243 -7.54 4.70 3.00
C PHE A 243 -7.83 5.74 1.92
N LYS A 244 -7.23 6.92 2.02
CA LYS A 244 -7.48 8.02 1.09
C LYS A 244 -6.17 8.56 0.55
N ASN A 245 -6.07 8.63 -0.77
CA ASN A 245 -4.87 9.12 -1.45
C ASN A 245 -3.61 8.34 -1.05
N CYS A 246 -3.73 7.03 -0.85
CA CYS A 246 -2.61 6.17 -0.46
C CYS A 246 -1.95 5.53 -1.68
N PHE A 247 -0.65 5.28 -1.58
CA PHE A 247 0.08 4.40 -2.49
C PHE A 247 0.30 3.05 -1.81
N ILE A 248 -0.05 1.94 -2.48
CA ILE A 248 0.10 0.59 -1.94
C ILE A 248 0.79 -0.27 -2.99
N GLN A 249 1.94 -0.85 -2.64
CA GLN A 249 2.72 -1.71 -3.51
C GLN A 249 2.84 -3.13 -2.97
N GLY A 250 2.80 -4.10 -3.88
CA GLY A 250 3.23 -5.47 -3.58
C GLY A 250 3.07 -6.43 -4.74
N SER A 251 3.21 -7.72 -4.44
CA SER A 251 3.09 -8.80 -5.42
C SER A 251 1.91 -9.71 -5.08
N VAL A 252 2.10 -10.73 -4.24
CA VAL A 252 1.05 -11.70 -3.89
C VAL A 252 0.26 -11.21 -2.69
N ASP A 253 -1.06 -11.16 -2.82
CA ASP A 253 -2.02 -10.86 -1.77
C ASP A 253 -1.72 -9.57 -0.99
N PHE A 254 -1.18 -8.57 -1.68
CA PHE A 254 -0.59 -7.41 -1.00
C PHE A 254 -1.61 -6.51 -0.29
N ILE A 255 -2.91 -6.73 -0.50
CA ILE A 255 -4.00 -6.21 0.34
C ILE A 255 -4.89 -7.38 0.78
N PHE A 256 -4.84 -7.77 2.05
CA PHE A 256 -5.52 -8.97 2.52
C PHE A 256 -6.09 -8.84 3.93
N GLY A 257 -7.02 -9.73 4.28
CA GLY A 257 -7.71 -9.75 5.57
C GLY A 257 -9.23 -9.69 5.43
N TYR A 258 -9.95 -9.34 6.50
CA TYR A 258 -11.42 -9.31 6.52
C TYR A 258 -12.01 -7.97 6.98
N GLY A 259 -11.24 -6.87 6.87
CA GLY A 259 -11.73 -5.52 7.10
C GLY A 259 -12.96 -5.14 6.25
N ARG A 260 -13.71 -4.14 6.72
CA ARG A 260 -14.71 -3.41 5.94
C ARG A 260 -14.13 -2.06 5.59
N SER A 261 -13.59 -1.95 4.39
CA SER A 261 -12.64 -0.88 4.08
C SER A 261 -12.97 -0.19 2.77
N LEU A 262 -12.86 1.14 2.79
CA LEU A 262 -12.96 1.97 1.61
C LEU A 262 -11.57 2.51 1.28
N TYR A 263 -11.07 2.14 0.10
CA TYR A 263 -9.85 2.64 -0.51
C TYR A 263 -10.26 3.65 -1.58
N GLN A 264 -10.17 4.93 -1.25
CA GLN A 264 -10.60 6.00 -2.12
C GLN A 264 -9.38 6.71 -2.69
N THR A 265 -9.31 6.79 -4.01
CA THR A 265 -8.27 7.54 -4.71
C THR A 265 -6.88 6.99 -4.41
N CYS A 266 -6.75 5.67 -4.34
CA CYS A 266 -5.48 5.02 -4.06
C CYS A 266 -4.76 4.62 -5.37
N TYR A 267 -3.44 4.61 -5.31
CA TYR A 267 -2.57 4.07 -6.34
C TYR A 267 -2.10 2.67 -5.91
N LEU A 268 -2.44 1.67 -6.71
CA LEU A 268 -2.24 0.25 -6.41
C LEU A 268 -1.21 -0.29 -7.40
N ASN A 269 0.03 -0.46 -6.95
CA ASN A 269 1.17 -0.78 -7.80
C ASN A 269 1.62 -2.25 -7.62
N SER A 270 1.48 -3.06 -8.66
CA SER A 270 2.03 -4.41 -8.68
C SER A 270 3.54 -4.38 -8.94
N VAL A 271 4.30 -5.15 -8.17
CA VAL A 271 5.71 -5.47 -8.45
C VAL A 271 5.90 -6.97 -8.70
N ALA A 272 4.85 -7.65 -9.18
CA ALA A 272 4.91 -9.06 -9.52
C ALA A 272 5.84 -9.31 -10.72
N THR A 273 6.65 -10.36 -10.65
CA THR A 273 7.52 -10.76 -11.77
C THR A 273 6.84 -11.70 -12.77
N LYS A 274 5.79 -12.41 -12.32
CA LYS A 274 5.01 -13.35 -13.14
C LYS A 274 3.52 -13.10 -12.97
N VAL A 275 2.87 -13.87 -12.10
CA VAL A 275 1.44 -13.77 -11.80
C VAL A 275 1.30 -13.56 -10.31
N ALA A 276 0.42 -12.63 -9.92
CA ALA A 276 0.07 -12.43 -8.53
C ALA A 276 -1.41 -12.04 -8.38
N SER A 277 -1.83 -11.77 -7.15
CA SER A 277 -3.15 -11.25 -6.87
C SER A 277 -3.05 -10.02 -5.99
N MET A 278 -3.79 -8.98 -6.34
CA MET A 278 -3.81 -7.74 -5.57
C MET A 278 -4.49 -7.94 -4.22
N THR A 279 -5.68 -8.56 -4.23
CA THR A 279 -6.49 -8.71 -3.03
C THR A 279 -6.71 -10.16 -2.63
N ALA A 280 -6.67 -10.43 -1.33
CA ALA A 280 -7.08 -11.70 -0.74
C ALA A 280 -8.02 -11.46 0.44
N GLN A 281 -9.29 -11.26 0.15
CA GLN A 281 -10.29 -10.93 1.17
C GLN A 281 -10.86 -12.21 1.82
N LYS A 282 -10.94 -12.23 3.15
CA LYS A 282 -11.22 -13.41 4.00
C LYS A 282 -12.61 -13.46 4.61
N ARG A 283 -13.62 -12.85 4.00
CA ARG A 283 -14.99 -12.91 4.51
C ARG A 283 -15.48 -14.34 4.41
N THR A 284 -15.89 -14.93 5.53
CA THR A 284 -16.33 -16.33 5.61
C THR A 284 -17.83 -16.53 5.84
N ASN A 285 -18.58 -15.45 6.04
CA ASN A 285 -20.01 -15.52 6.31
C ASN A 285 -20.74 -14.35 5.63
N SER A 286 -21.85 -14.63 4.97
CA SER A 286 -22.68 -13.65 4.29
C SER A 286 -23.30 -12.61 5.22
N SER A 287 -23.48 -12.93 6.51
CA SER A 287 -23.94 -11.97 7.54
C SER A 287 -22.90 -10.90 7.87
N LEU A 288 -21.62 -11.16 7.60
CA LEU A 288 -20.57 -10.18 7.80
C LEU A 288 -20.67 -9.10 6.73
N SER A 289 -20.68 -7.86 7.19
CA SER A 289 -20.66 -6.69 6.31
C SER A 289 -19.26 -6.30 5.83
N SER A 290 -18.24 -7.13 6.07
CA SER A 290 -16.86 -6.90 5.61
C SER A 290 -16.70 -6.95 4.09
N GLY A 291 -15.57 -6.43 3.61
CA GLY A 291 -15.24 -6.35 2.20
C GLY A 291 -14.42 -5.13 1.88
N PHE A 292 -13.65 -5.24 0.80
CA PHE A 292 -12.84 -4.15 0.29
C PHE A 292 -13.56 -3.44 -0.85
N SER A 293 -13.67 -2.12 -0.77
CA SER A 293 -14.20 -1.31 -1.86
C SER A 293 -13.15 -0.30 -2.29
N PHE A 294 -12.80 -0.32 -3.57
CA PHE A 294 -11.86 0.59 -4.20
C PHE A 294 -12.65 1.56 -5.08
N LYS A 295 -12.44 2.86 -4.89
CA LYS A 295 -13.16 3.91 -5.60
C LYS A 295 -12.21 4.98 -6.12
N ASP A 296 -12.38 5.37 -7.38
CA ASP A 296 -11.57 6.40 -8.06
C ASP A 296 -10.07 6.11 -7.98
N SER A 297 -9.70 4.83 -7.97
CA SER A 297 -8.32 4.36 -7.77
C SER A 297 -7.65 4.02 -9.10
N VAL A 298 -6.35 3.71 -9.05
CA VAL A 298 -5.56 3.32 -10.22
C VAL A 298 -4.84 2.00 -9.92
N VAL A 299 -4.87 1.06 -10.86
CA VAL A 299 -4.15 -0.22 -10.82
C VAL A 299 -3.11 -0.24 -11.93
N THR A 300 -1.83 -0.39 -11.55
CA THR A 300 -0.68 -0.37 -12.46
C THR A 300 0.40 -1.35 -12.03
N GLY A 301 1.57 -1.29 -12.69
CA GLY A 301 2.80 -1.89 -12.22
C GLY A 301 3.38 -2.88 -13.21
N SER A 302 3.92 -3.98 -12.70
CA SER A 302 4.53 -5.05 -13.48
C SER A 302 3.88 -6.41 -13.22
N GLY A 303 4.18 -7.36 -14.12
CA GLY A 303 3.63 -8.70 -14.11
C GLY A 303 2.17 -8.77 -14.53
N LEU A 304 1.55 -9.91 -14.24
CA LEU A 304 0.15 -10.21 -14.47
C LEU A 304 -0.58 -10.30 -13.12
N LEU A 305 -1.76 -9.71 -13.05
CA LEU A 305 -2.43 -9.46 -11.79
C LEU A 305 -3.90 -9.88 -11.85
N TYR A 306 -4.30 -10.77 -10.95
CA TYR A 306 -5.71 -10.88 -10.56
C TYR A 306 -6.08 -9.69 -9.66
N LEU A 307 -7.21 -9.06 -9.92
CA LEU A 307 -7.82 -8.07 -9.02
C LEU A 307 -8.03 -8.63 -7.62
N GLY A 308 -8.33 -9.93 -7.52
CA GLY A 308 -8.40 -10.62 -6.25
C GLY A 308 -8.56 -12.11 -6.37
N ARG A 309 -8.21 -12.80 -5.28
CA ARG A 309 -8.48 -14.22 -5.10
C ARG A 309 -9.18 -14.53 -3.77
N ALA A 310 -10.09 -15.48 -3.80
CA ALA A 310 -11.06 -15.70 -2.73
C ALA A 310 -10.49 -16.43 -1.51
N TRP A 311 -9.68 -15.76 -0.67
CA TRP A 311 -9.16 -16.39 0.56
C TRP A 311 -10.29 -16.89 1.48
N GLY A 312 -11.37 -16.11 1.62
CA GLY A 312 -12.62 -16.54 2.25
C GLY A 312 -13.65 -17.06 1.25
N ASP A 313 -14.45 -18.03 1.65
CA ASP A 313 -15.52 -18.63 0.82
C ASP A 313 -16.66 -17.65 0.50
N ARG A 314 -16.80 -16.56 1.26
CA ARG A 314 -17.74 -15.45 1.02
C ARG A 314 -17.01 -14.15 0.69
N SER A 315 -15.78 -14.23 0.18
CA SER A 315 -14.94 -13.08 -0.16
C SER A 315 -15.71 -12.01 -0.95
N ARG A 316 -15.44 -10.74 -0.65
CA ARG A 316 -16.12 -9.59 -1.24
C ARG A 316 -15.15 -8.45 -1.52
N VAL A 317 -15.05 -8.09 -2.80
CA VAL A 317 -14.17 -7.03 -3.31
C VAL A 317 -14.89 -6.30 -4.44
N ILE A 318 -14.89 -4.97 -4.40
CA ILE A 318 -15.54 -4.13 -5.40
C ILE A 318 -14.56 -3.07 -5.90
N PHE A 319 -14.41 -2.94 -7.22
CA PHE A 319 -13.73 -1.83 -7.87
C PHE A 319 -14.76 -0.92 -8.55
N SER A 320 -14.65 0.39 -8.35
CA SER A 320 -15.59 1.39 -8.87
C SER A 320 -14.86 2.62 -9.38
N TYR A 321 -15.10 3.01 -10.64
CA TYR A 321 -14.41 4.13 -11.27
C TYR A 321 -12.87 4.00 -11.23
N THR A 322 -12.38 2.76 -11.23
CA THR A 322 -10.96 2.45 -11.13
C THR A 322 -10.36 2.33 -12.53
N PHE A 323 -9.23 3.01 -12.77
CA PHE A 323 -8.42 2.75 -13.96
C PHE A 323 -7.59 1.49 -13.75
N MET A 324 -7.62 0.57 -14.72
CA MET A 324 -6.89 -0.69 -14.71
C MET A 324 -5.97 -0.76 -15.94
N ASP A 325 -4.66 -0.75 -15.70
CA ASP A 325 -3.68 -0.94 -16.76
C ASP A 325 -3.61 -2.40 -17.22
N LYS A 326 -2.85 -2.66 -18.30
CA LYS A 326 -2.72 -3.96 -18.98
C LYS A 326 -2.16 -5.09 -18.13
N VAL A 327 -1.70 -4.79 -16.91
CA VAL A 327 -1.26 -5.78 -15.93
C VAL A 327 -2.42 -6.65 -15.43
N VAL A 328 -3.67 -6.17 -15.49
CA VAL A 328 -4.83 -6.94 -15.03
C VAL A 328 -5.16 -8.05 -16.02
N LEU A 329 -5.19 -9.29 -15.54
CA LEU A 329 -5.55 -10.47 -16.32
C LEU A 329 -6.98 -10.37 -16.87
N SER A 330 -7.21 -10.94 -18.05
CA SER A 330 -8.54 -10.94 -18.69
C SER A 330 -9.59 -11.62 -17.80
N GLN A 331 -9.22 -12.72 -17.13
CA GLN A 331 -10.06 -13.43 -16.15
C GLN A 331 -10.47 -12.52 -14.98
N GLY A 332 -9.63 -11.56 -14.60
CA GLY A 332 -9.82 -10.60 -13.52
C GLY A 332 -9.69 -11.20 -12.12
N TRP A 333 -10.27 -12.37 -11.88
CA TRP A 333 -10.45 -12.93 -10.55
C TRP A 333 -10.10 -14.41 -10.48
N ASN A 334 -9.76 -14.89 -9.28
CA ASN A 334 -9.47 -16.29 -9.01
C ASN A 334 -10.26 -16.79 -7.79
N ASP A 335 -10.76 -18.02 -7.87
CA ASP A 335 -11.60 -18.66 -6.86
C ASP A 335 -10.79 -19.36 -5.75
N TRP A 336 -9.47 -19.17 -5.72
CA TRP A 336 -8.54 -19.89 -4.85
C TRP A 336 -8.44 -21.40 -5.16
N GLY A 337 -8.81 -21.82 -6.37
CA GLY A 337 -8.82 -23.23 -6.78
C GLY A 337 -9.96 -24.04 -6.16
N ASP A 338 -11.02 -23.38 -5.70
CA ASP A 338 -12.20 -23.99 -5.10
C ASP A 338 -13.48 -23.44 -5.76
N GLN A 339 -13.99 -24.20 -6.72
CA GLN A 339 -15.13 -23.82 -7.54
C GLN A 339 -16.41 -23.57 -6.72
N ASN A 340 -16.51 -24.10 -5.50
CA ASN A 340 -17.67 -23.82 -4.64
C ASN A 340 -17.77 -22.33 -4.27
N ARG A 341 -16.64 -21.62 -4.23
CA ARG A 341 -16.56 -20.19 -3.89
C ARG A 341 -17.18 -19.31 -4.97
N GLU A 342 -17.16 -19.74 -6.23
CA GLU A 342 -17.75 -19.00 -7.36
C GLU A 342 -19.22 -18.63 -7.12
N ARG A 343 -19.96 -19.48 -6.42
CA ARG A 343 -21.40 -19.29 -6.13
C ARG A 343 -21.66 -18.28 -5.02
N SER A 344 -20.64 -17.91 -4.26
CA SER A 344 -20.80 -17.28 -2.95
C SER A 344 -19.96 -16.03 -2.73
N VAL A 345 -18.90 -15.84 -3.50
CA VAL A 345 -18.12 -14.60 -3.53
C VAL A 345 -18.90 -13.46 -4.17
N TYR A 346 -18.51 -12.23 -3.85
CA TYR A 346 -19.07 -11.01 -4.43
C TYR A 346 -17.93 -10.16 -4.97
N TYR A 347 -17.55 -10.41 -6.23
CA TYR A 347 -16.52 -9.66 -6.94
C TYR A 347 -17.17 -8.80 -8.01
N GLY A 348 -17.04 -7.49 -7.83
CA GLY A 348 -17.77 -6.50 -8.61
C GLY A 348 -16.85 -5.47 -9.25
N GLU A 349 -17.13 -5.14 -10.51
CA GLU A 349 -16.54 -4.04 -11.24
C GLU A 349 -17.65 -3.07 -11.67
N TYR A 350 -17.46 -1.78 -11.42
CA TYR A 350 -18.42 -0.74 -11.76
C TYR A 350 -17.73 0.42 -12.45
N LYS A 351 -18.07 0.67 -13.72
CA LYS A 351 -17.52 1.79 -14.52
C LYS A 351 -15.99 1.91 -14.43
N CYS A 352 -15.30 0.78 -14.37
CA CYS A 352 -13.84 0.72 -14.45
C CYS A 352 -13.39 1.01 -15.89
N SER A 353 -12.17 1.50 -16.07
CA SER A 353 -11.65 1.95 -17.36
C SER A 353 -10.20 1.52 -17.57
N GLY A 354 -9.66 1.72 -18.76
CA GLY A 354 -8.29 1.31 -19.11
C GLY A 354 -8.23 -0.10 -19.75
N PRO A 355 -7.07 -0.47 -20.30
CA PRO A 355 -6.91 -1.71 -21.06
C PRO A 355 -7.17 -2.98 -20.23
N GLY A 356 -6.90 -2.95 -18.92
CA GLY A 356 -7.16 -4.06 -18.00
C GLY A 356 -8.62 -4.21 -17.56
N ALA A 357 -9.48 -3.21 -17.85
CA ALA A 357 -10.90 -3.22 -17.45
C ALA A 357 -11.83 -3.90 -18.48
N ASN A 358 -11.28 -4.50 -19.55
CA ASN A 358 -12.10 -5.20 -20.55
C ASN A 358 -12.76 -6.44 -19.92
N ALA A 359 -14.09 -6.39 -19.83
CA ALA A 359 -14.89 -7.41 -19.15
C ALA A 359 -15.13 -8.69 -19.97
N THR A 360 -14.89 -8.69 -21.29
CA THR A 360 -15.25 -9.81 -22.18
C THR A 360 -14.59 -11.15 -21.78
N GLY A 361 -13.39 -11.09 -21.20
CA GLY A 361 -12.64 -12.28 -20.77
C GLY A 361 -12.81 -12.64 -19.29
N ARG A 362 -13.67 -11.94 -18.54
CA ARG A 362 -13.83 -12.17 -17.09
C ARG A 362 -14.41 -13.55 -16.82
N VAL A 363 -14.05 -14.11 -15.67
CA VAL A 363 -14.71 -15.30 -15.14
C VAL A 363 -16.22 -15.06 -15.01
N GLN A 364 -17.03 -16.10 -15.27
CA GLN A 364 -18.49 -15.98 -15.39
C GLN A 364 -19.19 -15.53 -14.10
N TRP A 365 -18.53 -15.73 -12.95
CA TRP A 365 -19.03 -15.35 -11.63
C TRP A 365 -18.58 -13.96 -11.18
N ALA A 366 -17.77 -13.25 -11.99
CA ALA A 366 -17.52 -11.82 -11.80
C ALA A 366 -18.77 -11.01 -12.15
N ARG A 367 -18.96 -9.88 -11.46
CA ARG A 367 -20.17 -9.05 -11.59
C ARG A 367 -19.83 -7.71 -12.19
N LEU A 368 -20.45 -7.39 -13.33
CA LEU A 368 -20.54 -6.01 -13.80
C LEU A 368 -21.73 -5.36 -13.10
N LEU A 369 -21.45 -4.45 -12.17
CA LEU A 369 -22.48 -3.89 -11.31
C LEU A 369 -23.27 -2.80 -12.05
N SER A 370 -24.56 -2.74 -11.80
CA SER A 370 -25.40 -1.57 -12.12
C SER A 370 -25.15 -0.41 -11.15
N ASP A 371 -25.67 0.78 -11.50
CA ASP A 371 -25.64 1.95 -10.61
C ASP A 371 -26.25 1.65 -9.22
N HIS A 372 -27.34 0.88 -9.18
CA HIS A 372 -28.00 0.50 -7.93
C HIS A 372 -27.16 -0.47 -7.10
N GLU A 373 -26.54 -1.47 -7.72
CA GLU A 373 -25.71 -2.47 -7.04
C GLU A 373 -24.39 -1.91 -6.54
N ALA A 374 -23.80 -0.94 -7.26
CA ALA A 374 -22.57 -0.30 -6.85
C ALA A 374 -22.79 0.72 -5.72
N LYS A 375 -23.97 1.36 -5.67
CA LYS A 375 -24.30 2.42 -4.72
C LYS A 375 -23.89 2.10 -3.27
N PRO A 376 -24.13 0.93 -2.68
CA PRO A 376 -23.76 0.66 -1.28
C PRO A 376 -22.25 0.72 -0.97
N PHE A 377 -21.38 0.65 -1.99
CA PHE A 377 -19.93 0.51 -1.83
C PHE A 377 -19.15 1.80 -2.14
N ILE A 378 -19.73 2.74 -2.89
CA ILE A 378 -19.01 3.88 -3.48
C ILE A 378 -18.96 5.17 -2.62
N GLY A 379 -19.15 5.07 -1.30
CA GLY A 379 -19.12 6.26 -0.45
C GLY A 379 -18.73 5.95 0.98
N THR A 380 -18.40 6.98 1.75
CA THR A 380 -17.98 6.86 3.15
C THR A 380 -19.06 6.20 4.04
N TYR A 381 -20.34 6.26 3.66
CA TYR A 381 -21.38 5.48 4.33
C TYR A 381 -21.16 3.97 4.27
N TYR A 382 -20.42 3.45 3.28
CA TYR A 382 -20.01 2.04 3.24
C TYR A 382 -19.24 1.66 4.51
N ILE A 383 -18.50 2.57 5.13
CA ILE A 383 -17.75 2.34 6.36
C ILE A 383 -18.35 3.07 7.55
N TYR A 384 -19.60 3.54 7.45
CA TYR A 384 -20.24 4.40 8.46
C TYR A 384 -19.44 5.67 8.78
N GLY A 385 -18.77 6.23 7.76
CA GLY A 385 -17.81 7.32 7.92
C GLY A 385 -18.36 8.55 8.63
N ASP A 386 -19.63 8.92 8.43
CA ASP A 386 -20.27 10.06 9.10
C ASP A 386 -20.29 9.96 10.64
N ALA A 387 -20.06 8.77 11.19
CA ALA A 387 -20.01 8.53 12.63
C ALA A 387 -18.59 8.64 13.23
N TRP A 388 -17.52 8.56 12.43
CA TRP A 388 -16.15 8.44 12.97
C TRP A 388 -15.03 9.05 12.13
N LEU A 389 -15.29 9.44 10.88
CA LEU A 389 -14.35 10.27 10.11
C LEU A 389 -14.55 11.73 10.51
N THR A 390 -13.51 12.35 11.04
CA THR A 390 -13.54 13.75 11.47
C THR A 390 -13.07 14.65 10.33
N SER A 391 -13.83 15.71 10.06
CA SER A 391 -13.50 16.72 9.03
C SER A 391 -12.24 17.54 9.35
N GLN A 392 -11.73 17.47 10.58
CA GLN A 392 -10.55 18.20 11.04
C GLN A 392 -9.22 17.55 10.61
N THR A 393 -9.30 16.44 9.86
CA THR A 393 -8.15 15.65 9.43
C THR A 393 -7.92 15.71 7.91
N LEU A 394 -8.69 16.57 7.21
CA LEU A 394 -8.62 16.77 5.77
C LEU A 394 -7.94 18.09 5.42
#